data_AF-A0A2K3JYD5-F1
#
_entry.id   AF-A0A2K3JYD5-F1
#
_cell.length_a   1.000
_cell.length_b   1.000
_cell.length_c   1.000
_cell.angle_alpha   90.00
_cell.angle_beta   90.00
_cell.angle_gamma   90.00
#
_symmetry.space_group_name_H-M   'P 1'
#
loop_
_entity.id
_entity.type
_entity.pdbx_description
1 polymer ?
#
loop_
_entity_poly.entity_id
_entity_poly.type
_entity_poly.pdbx_seq_one_letter_code
_entity_poly.pdbx_strand_id
1 'polypeptide(L)' 'MEEEEKQERHGKGSKVRSLIELATNSTAPDVDPRLLKAIKTVVRYSDSELRLASQTLMDLMKRDHSQ' A
#
# COMPACT_ATOMS: atom_id res chain seq x y z
N MET A 1 12.81 20.10 11.42
CA MET A 1 12.19 20.27 10.08
C MET A 1 12.59 19.10 9.17
N GLU A 2 12.79 17.89 9.73
CA GLU A 2 13.44 16.77 9.02
C GLU A 2 12.51 15.56 8.79
N GLU A 3 11.22 15.66 9.15
CA GLU A 3 10.28 14.54 9.01
C GLU A 3 9.35 14.64 7.80
N GLU A 4 9.34 15.76 7.06
CA GLU A 4 8.40 15.99 5.96
C GLU A 4 8.96 15.67 4.56
N GLU A 5 10.27 15.40 4.41
CA GLU A 5 10.90 15.18 3.08
C GLU A 5 11.12 13.71 2.68
N LYS A 6 10.60 12.74 3.45
CA LYS A 6 10.75 11.30 3.10
C LYS A 6 9.63 10.71 2.21
N GLN A 7 8.78 11.53 1.60
CA GLN A 7 7.73 11.02 0.69
C GLN A 7 8.10 11.07 -0.81
N GLU A 8 9.22 11.68 -1.21
CA GLU A 8 9.58 11.84 -2.63
C GLU A 8 10.66 10.87 -3.16
N ARG A 9 10.86 9.70 -2.53
CA ARG A 9 11.87 8.71 -2.98
C ARG A 9 11.40 7.25 -3.07
N HIS A 10 10.17 7.00 -3.51
CA HIS A 10 9.81 5.70 -4.09
C HIS A 10 9.58 5.86 -5.61
N GLY A 11 10.69 5.86 -6.35
CA GLY A 11 10.70 5.98 -7.81
C GLY A 11 9.89 4.87 -8.49
N LYS A 12 9.07 5.25 -9.48
CA LYS A 12 8.45 4.37 -10.49
C LYS A 12 7.72 3.11 -9.96
N GLY A 13 7.31 3.08 -8.69
CA GLY A 13 6.39 2.08 -8.16
C GLY A 13 4.96 2.41 -8.56
N SER A 14 4.14 1.42 -8.88
CA SER A 14 2.71 1.62 -9.10
C SER A 14 2.05 2.21 -7.86
N LYS A 15 1.11 3.15 -8.07
CA LYS A 15 0.44 3.90 -7.01
C LYS A 15 -0.25 2.98 -6.00
N VAL A 16 -0.87 1.89 -6.45
CA VAL A 16 -1.54 0.97 -5.53
C VAL A 16 -0.56 0.25 -4.62
N ARG A 17 0.64 -0.08 -5.11
CA ARG A 17 1.66 -0.76 -4.30
C ARG A 17 2.11 0.12 -3.14
N SER A 18 2.40 1.40 -3.39
CA SER A 18 2.80 2.33 -2.33
C SER A 18 1.70 2.53 -1.28
N LEU A 19 0.43 2.57 -1.71
CA LEU A 19 -0.70 2.67 -0.77
C LEU A 19 -0.86 1.42 0.09
N ILE A 20 -0.67 0.23 -0.49
CA ILE A 20 -0.71 -1.04 0.24
C ILE A 20 0.43 -1.10 1.25
N GLU A 21 1.66 -0.83 0.84
CA GLU A 21 2.84 -0.84 1.73
C GLU A 21 2.66 0.12 2.91
N LEU A 22 2.10 1.31 2.67
CA LEU A 22 1.80 2.26 3.74
C LEU A 22 0.72 1.73 4.70
N ALA A 23 -0.31 1.05 4.18
CA ALA A 23 -1.38 0.48 5.00
C ALA A 23 -0.92 -0.72 5.84
N THR A 24 0.08 -1.49 5.38
CA THR A 24 0.52 -2.73 6.04
C THR A 24 1.74 -2.58 6.93
N ASN A 25 2.49 -1.48 6.84
CA ASN A 25 3.65 -1.20 7.71
C ASN A 25 3.28 -0.40 8.97
N SER A 26 2.00 -0.09 9.17
CA SER A 26 1.52 0.60 10.38
C SER A 26 1.47 -0.36 11.57
N THR A 27 1.86 0.12 12.75
CA THR A 27 1.68 -0.59 14.04
C THR A 27 0.41 -0.16 14.77
N ALA A 28 -0.40 0.72 14.16
CA ALA A 28 -1.72 1.07 14.71
C ALA A 28 -2.62 -0.18 14.76
N PRO A 29 -3.52 -0.28 15.76
CA PRO A 29 -4.42 -1.42 15.90
C PRO A 29 -5.40 -1.54 14.73
N ASP A 30 -5.70 -0.42 14.05
CA ASP A 30 -6.63 -0.34 12.94
C ASP A 30 -5.95 0.23 11.69
N VAL A 31 -6.40 -0.23 10.52
CA VAL A 31 -5.97 0.30 9.23
C VAL A 31 -6.67 1.63 8.97
N ASP A 32 -5.91 2.66 8.55
CA ASP A 32 -6.47 3.96 8.20
C ASP A 32 -7.54 3.82 7.07
N PRO A 33 -8.82 4.17 7.33
CA PRO A 33 -9.87 4.10 6.32
C PRO A 33 -9.60 4.94 5.06
N ARG A 34 -8.77 5.99 5.17
CA ARG A 34 -8.38 6.84 4.03
C ARG A 34 -7.49 6.07 3.06
N LEU A 35 -6.57 5.25 3.57
CA LEU A 35 -5.73 4.38 2.74
C LEU A 35 -6.56 3.31 2.04
N LEU A 36 -7.50 2.68 2.76
CA LEU A 36 -8.44 1.73 2.17
C LEU A 36 -9.26 2.35 1.04
N LYS A 37 -9.76 3.58 1.23
CA LYS A 37 -10.51 4.31 0.20
C LYS A 37 -9.62 4.67 -0.99
N ALA A 38 -8.36 5.04 -0.77
CA ALA A 38 -7.41 5.34 -1.83
C ALA A 38 -7.09 4.10 -2.67
N ILE A 39 -6.78 2.96 -2.03
CA ILE A 39 -6.55 1.67 -2.69
C ILE A 39 -7.76 1.29 -3.55
N LYS A 40 -8.97 1.30 -2.94
CA LYS A 40 -10.24 1.00 -3.64
C LYS A 40 -10.43 1.88 -4.88
N THR A 41 -10.12 3.17 -4.77
CA THR A 41 -10.29 4.13 -5.87
C THR A 41 -9.34 3.81 -7.01
N VAL A 42 -8.05 3.56 -6.71
CA VAL A 42 -7.04 3.28 -7.74
C VAL A 42 -7.36 2.00 -8.52
N VAL A 43 -7.69 0.90 -7.82
CA VAL A 43 -7.97 -0.39 -8.48
C VAL A 43 -9.28 -0.38 -9.26
N ARG A 44 -10.27 0.44 -8.87
CA ARG A 44 -11.56 0.54 -9.55
C ARG A 44 -11.44 1.07 -10.99
N TYR A 45 -10.44 1.91 -11.24
CA TYR A 45 -10.27 2.59 -12.52
C TYR A 45 -9.10 2.03 -13.35
N SER A 46 -8.46 0.94 -12.91
CA SER A 46 -7.34 0.34 -13.64
C SER A 46 -7.20 -1.16 -13.35
N ASP A 47 -7.44 -1.97 -14.37
CA ASP A 47 -7.28 -3.44 -14.28
C ASP A 47 -5.84 -3.87 -14.03
N SER A 48 -4.85 -3.11 -14.52
CA SER A 48 -3.43 -3.40 -14.24
C SER A 48 -3.10 -3.14 -12.77
N GLU A 49 -3.65 -2.08 -12.20
CA GLU A 49 -3.55 -1.79 -10.76
C GLU A 49 -4.31 -2.84 -9.94
N LEU A 50 -5.48 -3.30 -10.39
CA LEU A 50 -6.23 -4.37 -9.71
C LEU A 50 -5.43 -5.68 -9.65
N ARG A 51 -4.83 -6.10 -10.77
CA ARG A 51 -3.98 -7.30 -10.82
C ARG A 51 -2.75 -7.15 -9.93
N LEU A 52 -2.09 -5.99 -9.99
CA LEU A 52 -0.92 -5.74 -9.16
C LEU A 52 -1.25 -5.67 -7.66
N ALA A 53 -2.38 -5.07 -7.29
CA ALA A 53 -2.87 -5.03 -5.91
C ALA A 53 -3.07 -6.45 -5.37
N SER A 54 -3.74 -7.30 -6.17
CA SER A 54 -3.99 -8.70 -5.82
C SER A 54 -2.68 -9.47 -5.60
N GLN A 55 -1.71 -9.32 -6.52
CA GLN A 55 -0.39 -9.93 -6.41
C GLN A 55 0.34 -9.45 -5.14
N THR A 56 0.36 -8.13 -4.92
CA THR A 56 1.04 -7.51 -3.77
C THR A 56 0.47 -8.02 -2.44
N LEU A 57 -0.87 -8.09 -2.32
CA LEU A 57 -1.53 -8.61 -1.13
C LEU A 57 -1.22 -10.08 -0.89
N MET A 58 -1.25 -10.92 -1.92
CA MET A 58 -0.89 -12.33 -1.79
C MET A 58 0.57 -12.52 -1.36
N ASP A 59 1.48 -11.73 -1.91
CA ASP A 59 2.90 -11.80 -1.56
C ASP A 59 3.18 -11.28 -0.15
N LEU A 60 2.35 -10.34 0.35
CA LEU A 60 2.40 -9.92 1.74
C LEU A 60 1.89 -11.03 2.64
N MET A 61 0.70 -11.59 2.41
CA MET A 61 0.08 -12.64 3.24
C MET A 61 0.91 -13.93 3.37
N LYS A 62 1.78 -14.23 2.40
CA LYS A 62 2.67 -15.41 2.43
C LYS A 62 3.87 -15.25 3.35
N ARG A 63 4.20 -14.03 3.79
CA ARG A 63 5.36 -13.81 4.67
C ARG A 63 5.09 -14.44 6.03
N ASP A 64 6.12 -14.84 6.75
CA ASP A 64 5.95 -15.14 8.17
C ASP A 64 5.66 -13.81 8.89
N HIS A 65 4.48 -13.72 9.52
CA HIS A 65 4.07 -12.54 10.30
C HIS A 65 4.27 -12.80 11.80
N SER A 66 5.10 -13.79 12.16
CA SER A 66 5.45 -14.05 13.56
C SER A 66 6.14 -12.82 14.15
N GLN A 67 5.52 -12.29 15.20
CA GLN A 67 6.15 -11.40 16.18
C GLN A 67 6.99 -12.24 17.14
#